data_AF-A0A2M8PAQ6-F1
#
_entry.id   AF-A0A2M8PAQ6-F1
#
_cell.length_a   1.000
_cell.length_b   1.000
_cell.length_c   1.000
_cell.angle_alpha   90.00
_cell.angle_beta   90.00
_cell.angle_gamma   90.00
#
_symmetry.space_group_name_H-M   'P 1'
#
loop_
_entity.id
_entity.type
_entity.pdbx_description
1 polymer ?
#
loop_
_entity_poly.entity_id
_entity_poly.type
_entity_poly.pdbx_seq_one_letter_code
_entity_poly.pdbx_strand_id
1 'polypeptide(L)'
;AERYFPVAYHTFAERLLDELKASLTAEQVAAIIDRIVTSIAARYGSLQLSGSLEERLHKLVAILGEEGFRAAVRRVENGALQAELNCPYVFIGQRHPEVCRIDHAIIRSVLGRDVQRTACVLEGDRLCIFSVAES
;
A
#
# COMPACT_ATOMS: atom_id res chain seq x y z
N ALA A 1 1.50 25.53 9.44
CA ALA A 1 2.88 26.06 9.31
C ALA A 1 3.93 24.96 9.05
N GLU A 2 3.56 23.68 8.89
CA GLU A 2 4.52 22.57 8.67
C GLU A 2 4.75 22.17 7.20
N ARG A 3 4.11 22.85 6.24
CA ARG A 3 4.14 22.47 4.80
C ARG A 3 5.40 22.88 4.03
N TYR A 4 6.46 23.35 4.70
CA TYR A 4 7.70 23.81 4.04
C TYR A 4 8.99 23.34 4.73
N PHE A 5 8.97 22.18 5.39
CA PHE A 5 10.22 21.51 5.75
C PHE A 5 10.73 20.70 4.55
N PRO A 6 12.00 20.79 4.15
CA PRO A 6 12.57 19.84 3.20
C PRO A 6 12.50 18.46 3.84
N VAL A 7 11.53 17.64 3.40
CA VAL A 7 11.29 16.30 3.92
C VAL A 7 12.33 15.34 3.36
N ALA A 8 13.58 15.47 3.82
CA ALA A 8 14.67 14.54 3.50
C ALA A 8 14.46 13.13 4.09
N TYR A 9 13.32 12.87 4.73
CA TYR A 9 12.97 11.56 5.30
C TYR A 9 12.89 10.46 4.23
N HIS A 10 12.33 10.74 3.05
CA HIS A 10 12.31 9.77 1.96
C HIS A 10 13.74 9.46 1.48
N THR A 11 14.59 10.48 1.33
CA THR A 11 16.00 10.33 0.99
C THR A 11 16.77 9.54 2.05
N PHE A 12 16.51 9.78 3.34
CA PHE A 12 17.11 9.01 4.42
C PHE A 12 16.65 7.55 4.39
N ALA A 13 15.35 7.30 4.17
CA ALA A 13 14.80 5.95 4.07
C ALA A 13 15.37 5.17 2.88
N GLU A 14 15.51 5.81 1.71
CA GLU A 14 16.18 5.25 0.53
C GLU A 14 17.63 4.86 0.86
N ARG A 15 18.41 5.79 1.42
CA ARG A 15 19.81 5.51 1.81
C ARG A 15 19.91 4.39 2.82
N LEU A 16 18.99 4.35 3.79
CA LEU A 16 18.95 3.28 4.78
C LEU A 16 18.68 1.92 4.13
N LEU A 17 17.73 1.85 3.20
CA LEU A 17 17.43 0.62 2.46
C LEU A 17 18.58 0.22 1.53
N ASP A 18 19.24 1.18 0.89
CA ASP A 18 20.44 0.94 0.08
C ASP A 18 21.55 0.32 0.93
N GLU A 19 21.84 0.88 2.12
CA GLU A 19 22.87 0.34 3.00
C GLU A 19 22.51 -1.03 3.59
N LEU A 20 21.24 -1.27 3.90
CA LEU A 20 20.77 -2.60 4.30
C LEU A 20 20.98 -3.62 3.20
N LYS A 21 20.68 -3.27 1.94
CA LYS A 21 20.90 -4.15 0.78
C LYS A 21 22.38 -4.37 0.46
N ALA A 22 23.24 -3.40 0.75
CA ALA A 22 24.69 -3.54 0.59
C ALA A 22 25.32 -4.44 1.67
N SER A 23 24.72 -4.47 2.88
CA SER A 23 25.28 -5.14 4.06
C SER A 23 24.72 -6.54 4.33
N LEU A 24 23.56 -6.88 3.76
CA LEU A 24 22.81 -8.10 4.06
C LEU A 24 22.50 -8.91 2.80
N THR A 25 22.16 -10.20 2.97
CA THR A 25 21.67 -11.00 1.85
C THR A 25 20.26 -10.59 1.44
N ALA A 26 19.87 -10.93 0.21
CA ALA A 26 18.53 -10.66 -0.31
C ALA A 26 17.42 -11.24 0.60
N GLU A 27 17.64 -12.45 1.13
CA GLU A 27 16.70 -13.13 2.02
C GLU A 27 16.55 -12.39 3.36
N GLN A 28 17.65 -11.87 3.91
CA GLN A 28 17.63 -11.09 5.15
C GLN A 28 16.87 -9.78 4.97
N VAL A 29 17.11 -9.07 3.86
CA VAL A 29 16.37 -7.85 3.51
C VAL A 29 14.88 -8.16 3.32
N ALA A 30 14.55 -9.20 2.55
CA ALA A 30 13.17 -9.62 2.34
C ALA A 30 12.45 -9.90 3.67
N ALA A 31 13.10 -10.64 4.58
CA ALA A 31 12.55 -10.95 5.89
C ALA A 31 12.35 -9.70 6.77
N ILE A 32 13.21 -8.68 6.67
CA ILE A 32 13.01 -7.39 7.35
C ILE A 32 11.76 -6.70 6.81
N ILE A 33 11.65 -6.58 5.48
CA ILE A 33 10.49 -5.92 4.86
C ILE A 33 9.21 -6.70 5.16
N ASP A 34 9.24 -8.04 5.18
CA ASP A 34 8.09 -8.88 5.54
C ASP A 34 7.60 -8.60 6.95
N ARG A 35 8.52 -8.44 7.91
CA ARG A 35 8.17 -8.08 9.29
C ARG A 35 7.57 -6.68 9.37
N ILE A 36 8.10 -5.71 8.62
CA ILE A 36 7.53 -4.35 8.54
C ILE A 36 6.10 -4.41 8.00
N VAL A 37 5.92 -5.06 6.85
CA VAL A 37 4.62 -5.23 6.19
C VAL A 37 3.62 -5.92 7.12
N THR A 38 4.03 -7.01 7.77
CA THR A 38 3.20 -7.75 8.72
C THR A 38 2.84 -6.88 9.92
N SER A 39 3.79 -6.13 10.47
CA SER A 39 3.55 -5.24 11.61
C SER A 39 2.55 -4.14 11.28
N ILE A 40 2.61 -3.57 10.07
CA ILE A 40 1.65 -2.56 9.60
C ILE A 40 0.27 -3.20 9.43
N ALA A 41 0.19 -4.32 8.69
CA ALA A 41 -1.08 -5.00 8.43
C ALA A 41 -1.75 -5.53 9.71
N ALA A 42 -0.97 -5.97 10.71
CA ALA A 42 -1.49 -6.47 11.98
C ALA A 42 -2.31 -5.43 12.76
N ARG A 43 -2.07 -4.13 12.54
CA ARG A 43 -2.88 -3.05 13.12
C ARG A 43 -4.33 -3.09 12.64
N TYR A 44 -4.56 -3.70 11.48
CA TYR A 44 -5.86 -3.78 10.80
C TYR A 44 -6.44 -5.19 10.78
N GLY A 45 -5.63 -6.24 11.01
CA GLY A 45 -6.09 -7.63 10.96
C GLY A 45 -7.13 -8.02 12.01
N SER A 46 -7.25 -7.26 13.11
CA SER A 46 -8.30 -7.46 14.13
C SER A 46 -9.62 -6.76 13.78
N LEU A 47 -9.63 -5.90 12.75
CA LEU A 47 -10.84 -5.26 12.26
C LEU A 47 -11.65 -6.34 11.52
N GLN A 48 -12.49 -7.06 12.26
CA GLN A 48 -13.53 -7.90 11.67
C GLN A 48 -14.52 -6.99 10.95
N LEU A 49 -14.22 -6.70 9.68
CA LEU A 49 -15.09 -5.88 8.87
C LEU A 49 -16.26 -6.71 8.37
N SER A 50 -17.38 -6.61 9.09
CA SER A 50 -18.69 -7.00 8.60
C SER A 50 -19.20 -5.99 7.57
N GLY A 51 -20.08 -6.47 6.69
CA GLY A 51 -20.74 -5.67 5.66
C GLY A 51 -20.51 -6.18 4.24
N SER A 52 -21.10 -5.46 3.28
CA SER A 52 -20.90 -5.68 1.85
C SER A 52 -19.45 -5.38 1.45
N LEU A 53 -19.03 -5.85 0.27
CA LEU A 53 -17.70 -5.56 -0.27
C LEU A 53 -17.46 -4.04 -0.39
N GLU A 54 -18.48 -3.29 -0.80
CA GLU A 54 -18.43 -1.84 -0.92
C GLU A 54 -18.23 -1.15 0.44
N GLU A 55 -18.93 -1.59 1.49
CA GLU A 55 -18.73 -1.07 2.86
C GLU A 55 -17.31 -1.34 3.35
N ARG A 56 -16.76 -2.52 3.05
CA ARG A 56 -15.39 -2.89 3.42
C ARG A 56 -14.36 -2.07 2.66
N LEU A 57 -14.60 -1.76 1.39
CA LEU A 57 -13.76 -0.89 0.57
C LEU A 57 -13.78 0.57 1.05
N HIS A 58 -14.93 1.09 1.48
CA HIS A 58 -14.98 2.42 2.08
C HIS A 58 -14.18 2.49 3.39
N LYS A 59 -14.24 1.45 4.22
CA LYS A 59 -13.41 1.35 5.43
C LYS A 59 -11.92 1.23 5.09
N LEU A 60 -11.58 0.47 4.05
CA LEU A 60 -10.22 0.39 3.52
C LEU A 60 -9.67 1.77 3.13
N VAL A 61 -10.48 2.60 2.45
CA VAL A 61 -10.06 3.97 2.09
C VAL A 61 -9.71 4.80 3.33
N ALA A 62 -10.51 4.71 4.39
CA ALA A 62 -10.23 5.41 5.64
C ALA A 62 -8.91 4.93 6.28
N ILE A 63 -8.72 3.62 6.36
CA ILE A 63 -7.50 2.98 6.88
C ILE A 63 -6.25 3.40 6.08
N LEU A 64 -6.33 3.35 4.76
CA LEU A 64 -5.26 3.80 3.87
C LEU A 64 -4.96 5.29 4.10
N GLY A 65 -6.00 6.09 4.37
CA GLY A 65 -5.87 7.50 4.78
C GLY A 65 -5.03 7.69 6.04
N GLU A 66 -5.21 6.85 7.06
CA GLU A 66 -4.41 6.87 8.29
C GLU A 66 -2.93 6.55 8.05
N GLU A 67 -2.64 5.69 7.07
CA GLU A 67 -1.27 5.38 6.63
C GLU A 67 -0.70 6.39 5.63
N GLY A 68 -1.42 7.49 5.37
CA GLY A 68 -0.96 8.60 4.53
C GLY A 68 -1.25 8.43 3.03
N PHE A 69 -1.98 7.40 2.63
CA PHE A 69 -2.47 7.29 1.25
C PHE A 69 -3.62 8.26 1.02
N ARG A 70 -3.75 8.74 -0.22
CA ARG A 70 -5.03 9.28 -0.69
C ARG A 70 -5.68 8.20 -1.54
N ALA A 71 -6.81 7.69 -1.07
CA ALA A 71 -7.51 6.59 -1.72
C ALA A 71 -8.96 6.97 -2.04
N ALA A 72 -9.51 6.37 -3.10
CA ALA A 72 -10.91 6.48 -3.47
C ALA A 72 -11.42 5.13 -3.99
N VAL A 73 -12.72 4.89 -3.87
CA VAL A 73 -13.38 3.69 -4.42
C VAL A 73 -14.26 4.09 -5.59
N ARG A 74 -14.20 3.31 -6.66
CA ARG A 74 -15.00 3.51 -7.87
C ARG A 74 -15.61 2.19 -8.32
N ARG A 75 -16.89 2.23 -8.68
CA ARG A 75 -17.56 1.16 -9.41
C ARG A 75 -17.32 1.35 -10.91
N VAL A 76 -16.87 0.31 -11.59
CA VAL A 76 -16.63 0.31 -13.04
C VAL A 76 -17.73 -0.42 -13.81
N GLU A 77 -17.78 -0.25 -15.13
CA GLU A 77 -18.89 -0.69 -16.00
C GLU A 77 -19.21 -2.20 -15.91
N ASN A 78 -18.20 -3.02 -15.63
CA ASN A 78 -18.36 -4.47 -15.46
C ASN A 78 -18.86 -4.88 -14.06
N GLY A 79 -19.24 -3.92 -13.21
CA GLY A 79 -19.71 -4.15 -11.84
C GLY A 79 -18.60 -4.37 -10.81
N ALA A 80 -17.33 -4.44 -11.21
CA ALA A 80 -16.23 -4.54 -10.26
C ALA A 80 -16.05 -3.22 -9.47
N LEU A 81 -15.51 -3.35 -8.27
CA LEU A 81 -15.12 -2.22 -7.44
C LEU A 81 -13.59 -2.07 -7.51
N GLN A 82 -13.14 -0.84 -7.68
CA GLN A 82 -11.73 -0.48 -7.78
C GLN A 82 -11.36 0.50 -6.66
N ALA A 83 -10.23 0.24 -6.00
CA ALA A 83 -9.58 1.20 -5.12
C ALA A 83 -8.45 1.89 -5.88
N GLU A 84 -8.52 3.21 -6.02
CA GLU A 84 -7.52 4.06 -6.65
C GLU A 84 -6.66 4.72 -5.57
N LEU A 85 -5.34 4.51 -5.60
CA LEU A 85 -4.42 4.92 -4.54
C LEU A 85 -3.32 5.85 -5.06
N ASN A 86 -3.14 6.98 -4.37
CA ASN A 86 -1.94 7.80 -4.42
C ASN A 86 -1.05 7.42 -3.22
N CYS A 87 0.07 6.74 -3.52
CA CYS A 87 0.93 6.12 -2.51
C CYS A 87 1.91 7.13 -1.89
N PRO A 88 2.02 7.19 -0.54
CA PRO A 88 2.98 8.08 0.13
C PRO A 88 4.43 7.59 -0.04
N TYR A 89 4.62 6.32 -0.37
CA TYR A 89 5.93 5.69 -0.55
C TYR A 89 6.46 5.78 -1.99
N VAL A 90 5.81 6.53 -2.90
CA VAL A 90 6.14 6.53 -4.33
C VAL A 90 7.62 6.83 -4.62
N PHE A 91 8.23 7.80 -3.93
CA PHE A 91 9.63 8.15 -4.12
C PHE A 91 10.57 7.02 -3.72
N ILE A 92 10.29 6.35 -2.60
CA ILE A 92 11.05 5.19 -2.12
C ILE A 92 10.83 4.00 -3.07
N GLY A 93 9.59 3.77 -3.50
CA GLY A 93 9.20 2.64 -4.35
C GLY A 93 9.87 2.63 -5.73
N GLN A 94 10.25 3.79 -6.26
CA GLN A 94 10.98 3.88 -7.54
C GLN A 94 12.33 3.15 -7.50
N ARG A 95 13.01 3.15 -6.35
CA ARG A 95 14.29 2.48 -6.14
C ARG A 95 14.15 1.16 -5.38
N HIS A 96 13.11 1.05 -4.57
CA HIS A 96 12.86 -0.06 -3.66
C HIS A 96 11.42 -0.58 -3.84
N PRO A 97 11.07 -1.23 -4.96
CA PRO A 97 9.70 -1.67 -5.23
C PRO A 97 9.14 -2.63 -4.17
N GLU A 98 9.99 -3.26 -3.36
CA GLU A 98 9.57 -4.14 -2.27
C GLU A 98 8.73 -3.44 -1.17
N VAL A 99 8.81 -2.10 -1.01
CA VAL A 99 7.92 -1.36 -0.10
C VAL A 99 6.47 -1.28 -0.60
N CYS A 100 6.22 -1.47 -1.89
CA CYS A 100 4.85 -1.54 -2.41
C CYS A 100 4.09 -2.75 -1.87
N ARG A 101 4.71 -3.68 -1.15
CA ARG A 101 3.99 -4.77 -0.49
C ARG A 101 3.16 -4.31 0.72
N ILE A 102 3.41 -3.10 1.21
CA ILE A 102 2.64 -2.50 2.32
C ILE A 102 1.17 -2.30 1.91
N ASP A 103 0.90 -1.68 0.75
CA ASP A 103 -0.48 -1.44 0.31
C ASP A 103 -1.23 -2.76 0.09
N HIS A 104 -0.62 -3.72 -0.59
CA HIS A 104 -1.16 -5.06 -0.82
C HIS A 104 -1.51 -5.76 0.49
N ALA A 105 -0.64 -5.70 1.50
CA ALA A 105 -0.87 -6.35 2.78
C ALA A 105 -2.01 -5.69 3.56
N ILE A 106 -2.09 -4.36 3.56
CA ILE A 106 -3.22 -3.63 4.17
C ILE A 106 -4.52 -4.03 3.46
N ILE A 107 -4.55 -3.94 2.14
CA ILE A 107 -5.74 -4.27 1.34
C ILE A 107 -6.19 -5.71 1.60
N ARG A 108 -5.26 -6.67 1.53
CA ARG A 108 -5.55 -8.09 1.80
C ARG A 108 -6.02 -8.31 3.23
N SER A 109 -5.40 -7.67 4.22
CA SER A 109 -5.78 -7.83 5.63
C SER A 109 -7.18 -7.30 5.91
N VAL A 110 -7.57 -6.22 5.23
CA VAL A 110 -8.86 -5.56 5.43
C VAL A 110 -9.97 -6.25 4.62
N LEU A 111 -9.69 -6.63 3.37
CA LEU A 111 -10.64 -7.28 2.47
C LEU A 111 -10.69 -8.81 2.63
N GLY A 112 -9.75 -9.41 3.36
CA GLY A 112 -9.72 -10.85 3.65
C GLY A 112 -9.62 -11.73 2.40
N ARG A 113 -9.24 -11.15 1.26
CA ARG A 113 -9.08 -11.82 -0.03
C ARG A 113 -8.01 -11.10 -0.85
N ASP A 114 -7.43 -11.81 -1.80
CA ASP A 114 -6.52 -11.20 -2.76
C ASP A 114 -7.27 -10.29 -3.73
N VAL A 115 -6.60 -9.22 -4.16
CA VAL A 115 -7.07 -8.24 -5.14
C VAL A 115 -6.14 -8.22 -6.33
N GLN A 116 -6.66 -7.86 -7.49
CA GLN A 116 -5.84 -7.71 -8.70
C GLN A 116 -5.34 -6.28 -8.82
N ARG A 117 -4.02 -6.07 -8.89
CA ARG A 117 -3.46 -4.78 -9.29
C ARG A 117 -3.61 -4.64 -10.82
N THR A 118 -4.28 -3.58 -11.26
CA THR A 118 -4.59 -3.31 -12.67
C THR A 118 -3.86 -2.09 -13.22
N ALA A 119 -3.33 -1.25 -12.35
CA ALA A 119 -2.46 -0.11 -12.70
C ALA A 119 -1.45 0.14 -11.57
N CYS A 120 -0.29 0.69 -11.89
CA CYS A 120 0.77 0.98 -10.92
C CYS A 120 1.55 2.24 -11.30
N VAL A 121 1.72 3.16 -10.34
CA VAL A 121 2.49 4.40 -10.57
C VAL A 121 3.96 4.12 -10.94
N LEU A 122 4.52 3.00 -10.46
CA LEU A 122 5.89 2.58 -10.80
C LEU A 122 5.99 2.02 -12.24
N GLU A 123 4.86 1.68 -12.86
CA GLU A 123 4.77 1.18 -14.23
C GLU A 123 4.39 2.30 -15.22
N GLY A 124 4.28 3.55 -14.75
CA GLY A 124 3.98 4.73 -15.57
C GLY A 124 2.53 5.22 -15.49
N ASP A 125 1.67 4.55 -14.72
CA ASP A 125 0.30 4.99 -14.50
C ASP A 125 0.21 6.21 -13.56
N ARG A 126 -0.96 6.86 -13.54
CA ARG A 126 -1.21 7.99 -12.64
C ARG A 126 -1.44 7.57 -11.18
N LEU A 127 -2.02 6.39 -10.98
CA LEU A 127 -2.45 5.86 -9.68
C LEU A 127 -2.22 4.35 -9.66
N CYS A 128 -2.03 3.80 -8.47
CA CYS A 128 -2.16 2.35 -8.29
C CYS A 128 -3.65 2.00 -8.23
N ILE A 129 -4.11 1.04 -9.02
CA ILE A 129 -5.51 0.61 -9.04
C ILE A 129 -5.62 -0.86 -8.67
N PHE A 130 -6.44 -1.15 -7.66
CA PHE A 130 -6.72 -2.50 -7.19
C PHE A 130 -8.18 -2.84 -7.45
N SER A 131 -8.42 -3.90 -8.22
CA SER A 131 -9.74 -4.33 -8.63
C SER A 131 -10.18 -5.58 -7.86
N VAL A 132 -11.44 -5.59 -7.44
CA VAL A 132 -12.10 -6.72 -6.80
C VAL A 132 -13.50 -6.90 -7.38
N ALA A 133 -13.83 -8.14 -7.77
CA ALA A 133 -15.17 -8.47 -8.26
C ALA A 133 -16.14 -8.62 -7.08
N GLU A 134 -17.36 -8.06 -7.22
CA GLU A 134 -18.51 -8.45 -6.40
C GLU A 134 -18.86 -9.89 -6.76
N SER A 135 -18.46 -10.82 -5.91
CA SER A 135 -18.87 -12.24 -5.97
C SER A 135 -20.16 -12.45 -5.22
#